data_AF-A0A1U7WYJ3-F1
#
_entry.id   AF-A0A1U7WYJ3-F1
#
_cell.length_a   1.000
_cell.length_b   1.000
_cell.length_c   1.000
_cell.angle_alpha   90.00
_cell.angle_beta   90.00
_cell.angle_gamma   90.00
#
_symmetry.space_group_name_H-M   'P 1'
#
loop_
_entity.id
_entity.type
_entity.pdbx_description
1 polymer ?
#
loop_
_entity_poly.entity_id
_entity_poly.type
_entity_poly.pdbx_seq_one_letter_code
_entity_poly.pdbx_strand_id
1 'polypeptide(L)'
;MVTVNLKSLLIFSAFLRVFLIVYGEWQDRHMEVRYTDVDYLVFSDAAALVAARKSPYQRSTYRYSPLIAFLLVPNSFIHPSWGKFIFSASDLLVGFLINAILKLRGVPEKLCTYSVMVWLLNPFTFTIGTRGNCEPIICAIILWIIICLMKGRLVQAAFWYGLVVHMRIYPIIYALPIILVLDPLFFQYGTKPALVNWSSRKSKSHQTSSCKKLMDPYCIWNFLTSLFTWRRIMFGFISGAMFFLLTGVFFYLYGWEFLHEALLYHLTRTDPRHNFSIYFYHIYLHYEHEFSSLEKLVSFLPQIMVQLVLVFRFAQDFPFCFFVQTVAFVAFNKVMTAQYFVWFFCLLPLILPWTNMKLKGKGLVCILLWMAAQGHWLMWGYLLEFKGKNVFLQLWVAGLLFLAANTFVLINIIQQHTYSPVFQQSSPAASKKHVKQG
;
A
#
# COMPACT_ATOMS: atom_id res chain seq x y z
N MET A 1 8.46 -30.28 -18.27
CA MET A 1 7.73 -29.21 -17.56
C MET A 1 8.43 -27.90 -17.89
N VAL A 2 7.83 -27.02 -18.69
CA VAL A 2 8.48 -25.76 -19.10
C VAL A 2 8.76 -24.92 -17.85
N THR A 3 10.03 -24.67 -17.55
CA THR A 3 10.42 -23.79 -16.45
C THR A 3 10.17 -22.35 -16.89
N VAL A 4 9.13 -21.72 -16.32
CA VAL A 4 8.83 -20.31 -16.59
C VAL A 4 9.96 -19.45 -16.01
N ASN A 5 10.76 -18.85 -16.88
CA ASN A 5 11.79 -17.88 -16.49
C ASN A 5 11.12 -16.52 -16.23
N LEU A 6 11.61 -15.77 -15.23
CA LEU A 6 11.19 -14.40 -14.92
C LEU A 6 11.19 -13.49 -16.16
N LYS A 7 12.21 -13.59 -17.02
CA LYS A 7 12.29 -12.79 -18.25
C LYS A 7 11.09 -13.07 -19.18
N SER A 8 10.79 -14.34 -19.41
CA SER A 8 9.65 -14.74 -20.24
C SER A 8 8.32 -14.31 -19.62
N LEU A 9 8.20 -14.41 -18.28
CA LEU A 9 7.02 -13.93 -17.56
C LEU A 9 6.81 -12.42 -17.73
N LEU A 10 7.86 -11.61 -17.54
CA LEU A 10 7.81 -10.16 -17.73
C LEU A 10 7.46 -9.76 -19.16
N ILE A 11 8.04 -10.43 -20.16
CA ILE A 11 7.75 -10.19 -21.58
C ILE A 11 6.28 -10.51 -21.87
N PHE A 12 5.79 -11.67 -21.46
CA PHE A 12 4.38 -12.05 -21.63
C PHE A 12 3.44 -11.04 -20.94
N SER A 13 3.77 -10.66 -19.71
CA SER A 13 3.02 -9.66 -18.94
C SER A 13 3.04 -8.28 -19.60
N ALA A 14 4.13 -7.88 -20.25
CA ALA A 14 4.21 -6.64 -21.01
C ALA A 14 3.29 -6.67 -22.23
N PHE A 15 3.34 -7.74 -23.03
CA PHE A 15 2.43 -7.93 -24.17
C PHE A 15 0.97 -7.90 -23.73
N LEU A 16 0.63 -8.59 -22.63
CA LEU A 16 -0.73 -8.58 -22.07
C LEU A 16 -1.20 -7.16 -21.75
N ARG A 17 -0.35 -6.32 -21.13
CA ARG A 17 -0.70 -4.93 -20.78
C ARG A 17 -0.88 -4.06 -22.02
N VAL A 18 0.00 -4.18 -23.00
CA VAL A 18 -0.13 -3.46 -24.29
C VAL A 18 -1.44 -3.86 -24.98
N PHE A 19 -1.72 -5.16 -25.07
CA PHE A 19 -2.97 -5.67 -25.62
C PHE A 19 -4.20 -5.09 -24.91
N LEU A 20 -4.20 -5.07 -23.57
CA LEU A 20 -5.31 -4.53 -22.78
C LEU A 20 -5.49 -3.02 -22.94
N ILE A 21 -4.41 -2.25 -23.11
CA ILE A 21 -4.50 -0.80 -23.40
C ILE A 21 -5.18 -0.59 -24.76
N VAL A 22 -4.74 -1.32 -25.79
CA VAL A 22 -5.32 -1.22 -27.15
C VAL A 22 -6.77 -1.68 -27.15
N TYR A 23 -7.06 -2.81 -26.51
CA TYR A 23 -8.44 -3.29 -26.33
C TYR A 23 -9.29 -2.29 -25.56
N GLY A 24 -8.73 -1.65 -24.52
CA GLY A 24 -9.41 -0.62 -23.75
C GLY A 24 -9.83 0.58 -24.59
N GLU A 25 -8.97 1.06 -25.50
CA GLU A 25 -9.32 2.12 -26.45
C GLU A 25 -10.43 1.71 -27.40
N TRP A 26 -10.41 0.46 -27.87
CA TRP A 26 -11.48 -0.08 -28.69
C TRP A 26 -12.80 -0.15 -27.89
N GLN A 27 -12.78 -0.72 -26.68
CA GLN A 27 -13.95 -0.84 -25.82
C GLN A 27 -14.55 0.54 -25.51
N ASP A 28 -13.71 1.52 -25.18
CA ASP A 28 -14.19 2.87 -24.90
C ASP A 28 -14.92 3.50 -26.09
N ARG A 29 -14.56 3.17 -27.33
CA ARG A 29 -15.23 3.73 -28.53
C ARG A 29 -16.52 3.01 -28.91
N HIS A 30 -16.67 1.73 -28.53
CA HIS A 30 -17.73 0.86 -29.05
C HIS A 30 -18.74 0.39 -28.00
N MET A 31 -18.43 0.50 -26.70
CA MET A 31 -19.27 0.02 -25.61
C MET A 31 -19.71 1.15 -24.69
N GLU A 32 -20.89 0.99 -24.09
CA GLU A 32 -21.43 1.93 -23.09
C GLU A 32 -20.55 1.95 -21.83
N VAL A 33 -20.17 0.77 -21.34
CA VAL A 33 -19.30 0.62 -20.17
C VAL A 33 -17.84 0.81 -20.57
N ARG A 34 -17.25 1.91 -20.09
CA ARG A 34 -15.86 2.28 -20.39
C ARG A 34 -14.86 1.37 -19.68
N TYR A 35 -13.81 1.04 -20.42
CA TYR A 35 -12.61 0.41 -19.88
C TYR A 35 -11.74 1.43 -19.14
N THR A 36 -11.60 2.64 -19.65
CA THR A 36 -10.77 3.66 -18.97
C THR A 36 -11.36 4.04 -17.61
N ASP A 37 -10.50 4.13 -16.59
CA ASP A 37 -10.86 4.64 -15.27
C ASP A 37 -11.21 6.13 -15.36
N VAL A 38 -12.25 6.56 -14.65
CA VAL A 38 -12.66 7.97 -14.60
C VAL A 38 -11.55 8.84 -14.04
N ASP A 39 -10.76 8.31 -13.08
CA ASP A 39 -9.60 9.01 -12.53
C ASP A 39 -8.57 9.34 -13.62
N TYR A 40 -8.42 8.50 -14.65
CA TYR A 40 -7.47 8.76 -15.74
C TYR A 40 -7.85 10.00 -16.56
N LEU A 41 -9.15 10.24 -16.73
CA LEU A 41 -9.65 11.44 -17.41
C LEU A 41 -9.39 12.67 -16.54
N VAL A 42 -9.66 12.59 -15.23
CA VAL A 42 -9.34 13.66 -14.27
C VAL A 42 -7.85 13.99 -14.28
N PHE A 43 -6.98 12.98 -14.33
CA PHE A 43 -5.53 13.19 -14.45
C PHE A 43 -5.14 13.85 -15.77
N SER A 44 -5.72 13.41 -16.88
CA SER A 44 -5.40 13.91 -18.22
C SER A 44 -5.85 15.35 -18.41
N ASP A 45 -7.02 15.71 -17.89
CA ASP A 45 -7.53 17.08 -17.88
C ASP A 45 -6.63 18.00 -17.04
N ALA A 46 -6.25 17.55 -15.83
CA ALA A 46 -5.32 18.28 -14.97
C ALA A 46 -3.93 18.45 -15.62
N ALA A 47 -3.44 17.43 -16.31
CA ALA A 47 -2.20 17.48 -17.06
C ALA A 47 -2.27 18.48 -18.24
N ALA A 48 -3.39 18.53 -18.95
CA ALA A 48 -3.64 19.50 -20.02
C ALA A 48 -3.67 20.94 -19.48
N LEU A 49 -4.25 21.16 -18.29
CA LEU A 49 -4.21 22.45 -17.60
C LEU A 49 -2.77 22.85 -17.26
N VAL A 50 -1.98 21.93 -16.70
CA VAL A 50 -0.55 22.17 -16.41
C VAL A 50 0.22 22.49 -17.70
N ALA A 51 -0.03 21.77 -18.80
CA ALA A 51 0.57 22.05 -20.10
C ALA A 51 0.21 23.47 -20.61
N ALA A 52 -1.01 23.93 -20.33
CA ALA A 52 -1.49 25.28 -20.61
C ALA A 52 -1.06 26.33 -19.55
N ARG A 53 -0.14 25.98 -18.64
CA ARG A 53 0.34 26.83 -17.52
C ARG A 53 -0.76 27.29 -16.56
N LYS A 54 -1.81 26.50 -16.41
CA LYS A 54 -2.91 26.69 -15.47
C LYS A 54 -2.77 25.75 -14.27
N SER A 55 -3.50 26.06 -13.20
CA SER A 55 -3.55 25.18 -12.02
C SER A 55 -4.23 23.86 -12.38
N PRO A 56 -3.67 22.69 -12.01
CA PRO A 56 -4.35 21.39 -12.18
C PRO A 56 -5.65 21.32 -11.37
N TYR A 57 -5.78 22.12 -10.32
CA TYR A 57 -6.96 22.16 -9.45
C TYR A 57 -8.14 22.92 -10.05
N GLN A 58 -7.97 23.57 -11.21
CA GLN A 58 -9.11 24.05 -12.00
C GLN A 58 -9.95 22.89 -12.56
N ARG A 59 -9.37 21.69 -12.66
CA ARG A 59 -10.14 20.48 -12.90
C ARG A 59 -10.82 20.09 -11.59
N SER A 60 -12.15 20.20 -11.58
CA SER A 60 -12.97 19.69 -10.47
C SER A 60 -12.59 18.24 -10.16
N THR A 61 -12.68 17.86 -8.88
CA THR A 61 -12.38 16.51 -8.37
C THR A 61 -10.92 16.04 -8.54
N TYR A 62 -9.97 16.90 -8.94
CA TYR A 62 -8.55 16.56 -8.91
C TYR A 62 -7.99 16.60 -7.47
N ARG A 63 -8.06 15.45 -6.78
CA ARG A 63 -7.64 15.29 -5.37
C ARG A 63 -6.21 14.75 -5.18
N TYR A 64 -5.32 15.04 -6.13
CA TYR A 64 -4.01 14.39 -6.24
C TYR A 64 -2.86 15.39 -6.17
N SER A 65 -1.66 14.91 -5.87
CA SER A 65 -0.44 15.72 -5.92
C SER A 65 -0.18 16.26 -7.33
N PRO A 66 0.28 17.51 -7.52
CA PRO A 66 0.58 18.02 -8.86
C PRO A 66 1.63 17.20 -9.61
N LEU A 67 2.48 16.45 -8.90
CA LEU A 67 3.45 15.52 -9.48
C LEU A 67 2.80 14.53 -10.47
N ILE A 68 1.57 14.09 -10.20
CA ILE A 68 0.84 13.18 -11.09
C ILE A 68 0.44 13.91 -12.38
N ALA A 69 -0.11 15.13 -12.27
CA ALA A 69 -0.43 15.95 -13.45
C ALA A 69 0.83 16.24 -14.28
N PHE A 70 1.94 16.67 -13.65
CA PHE A 70 3.21 16.91 -14.35
C PHE A 70 3.75 15.67 -15.07
N LEU A 71 3.67 14.49 -14.46
CA LEU A 71 4.09 13.23 -15.08
C LEU A 71 3.28 12.89 -16.35
N LEU A 72 2.04 13.38 -16.40
CA LEU A 72 1.07 13.08 -17.45
C LEU A 72 0.89 14.19 -18.48
N VAL A 73 1.63 15.31 -18.37
CA VAL A 73 1.64 16.39 -19.38
C VAL A 73 1.80 15.85 -20.81
N PRO A 74 2.62 14.80 -21.08
CA PRO A 74 2.70 14.23 -22.42
C PRO A 74 1.43 13.54 -22.94
N ASN A 75 0.40 13.32 -22.11
CA ASN A 75 -0.92 12.88 -22.59
C ASN A 75 -1.50 13.85 -23.63
N SER A 76 -1.20 15.15 -23.52
CA SER A 76 -1.79 16.20 -24.37
C SER A 76 -1.10 16.36 -25.72
N PHE A 77 0.18 15.96 -25.86
CA PHE A 77 0.96 16.23 -27.09
C PHE A 77 1.71 15.01 -27.66
N ILE A 78 1.85 13.90 -26.91
CA ILE A 78 2.38 12.63 -27.43
C ILE A 78 1.23 11.70 -27.80
N HIS A 79 0.47 11.25 -26.81
CA HIS A 79 -0.67 10.36 -27.02
C HIS A 79 -1.55 10.32 -25.76
N PRO A 80 -2.90 10.32 -25.87
CA PRO A 80 -3.80 10.26 -24.71
C PRO A 80 -3.57 9.09 -23.76
N SER A 81 -3.02 7.97 -24.26
CA SER A 81 -2.71 6.77 -23.47
C SER A 81 -1.30 6.74 -22.87
N TRP A 82 -0.50 7.81 -23.00
CA TRP A 82 0.86 7.89 -22.46
C TRP A 82 0.93 7.48 -20.98
N GLY A 83 0.05 8.01 -20.14
CA GLY A 83 -0.03 7.64 -18.73
C GLY A 83 -0.32 6.16 -18.48
N LYS A 84 -1.21 5.54 -19.26
CA LYS A 84 -1.50 4.09 -19.16
C LYS A 84 -0.25 3.24 -19.40
N PHE A 85 0.62 3.65 -20.33
CA PHE A 85 1.90 2.97 -20.57
C PHE A 85 2.87 3.14 -19.38
N ILE A 86 2.98 4.35 -18.81
CA ILE A 86 3.81 4.58 -17.61
C ILE A 86 3.31 3.75 -16.42
N PHE A 87 2.01 3.73 -16.18
CA PHE A 87 1.41 2.98 -15.08
C PHE A 87 1.59 1.48 -15.27
N SER A 88 1.43 0.99 -16.50
CA SER A 88 1.68 -0.42 -16.84
C SER A 88 3.16 -0.81 -16.76
N ALA A 89 4.08 0.09 -17.12
CA ALA A 89 5.51 -0.13 -16.93
C ALA A 89 5.88 -0.19 -15.45
N SER A 90 5.27 0.66 -14.62
CA SER A 90 5.42 0.64 -13.16
C SER A 90 4.87 -0.66 -12.56
N ASP A 91 3.77 -1.17 -13.09
CA ASP A 91 3.21 -2.46 -12.68
C ASP A 91 4.14 -3.66 -12.99
N LEU A 92 4.83 -3.65 -14.14
CA LEU A 92 5.89 -4.61 -14.44
C LEU A 92 7.09 -4.46 -13.50
N LEU A 93 7.46 -3.21 -13.18
CA LEU A 93 8.51 -2.91 -12.22
C LEU A 93 8.18 -3.46 -10.84
N VAL A 94 6.92 -3.37 -10.37
CA VAL A 94 6.48 -4.01 -9.11
C VAL A 94 6.78 -5.51 -9.13
N GLY A 95 6.44 -6.22 -10.22
CA GLY A 95 6.77 -7.64 -10.37
C GLY A 95 8.28 -7.92 -10.28
N PHE A 96 9.11 -7.09 -10.91
CA PHE A 96 10.56 -7.19 -10.81
C PHE A 96 11.08 -6.93 -9.38
N LEU A 97 10.54 -5.92 -8.68
CA LEU A 97 10.92 -5.56 -7.32
C LEU A 97 10.51 -6.64 -6.31
N ILE A 98 9.34 -7.26 -6.47
CA ILE A 98 8.91 -8.43 -5.69
C ILE A 98 9.97 -9.52 -5.77
N ASN A 99 10.38 -9.89 -6.98
CA ASN A 99 11.42 -10.90 -7.19
C ASN A 99 12.74 -10.50 -6.51
N ALA A 100 13.16 -9.24 -6.63
CA ALA A 100 14.39 -8.75 -6.01
C ALA A 100 14.35 -8.85 -4.47
N ILE A 101 13.23 -8.48 -3.84
CA ILE A 101 13.05 -8.58 -2.38
C ILE A 101 13.14 -10.05 -1.93
N LEU A 102 12.45 -10.94 -2.63
CA LEU A 102 12.44 -12.37 -2.29
C LEU A 102 13.83 -13.01 -2.47
N LYS A 103 14.58 -12.64 -3.52
CA LYS A 103 15.96 -13.08 -3.73
C LYS A 103 16.91 -12.56 -2.66
N LEU A 104 16.76 -11.31 -2.21
CA LEU A 104 17.54 -10.76 -1.09
C LEU A 104 17.33 -11.54 0.21
N ARG A 105 16.17 -12.19 0.38
CA ARG A 105 15.82 -13.05 1.51
C ARG A 105 16.20 -14.51 1.31
N GLY A 106 16.83 -14.87 0.19
CA GLY A 106 17.23 -16.25 -0.11
C GLY A 106 16.06 -17.21 -0.38
N VAL A 107 14.92 -16.69 -0.84
CA VAL A 107 13.77 -17.52 -1.21
C VAL A 107 14.09 -18.31 -2.50
N PRO A 108 13.72 -19.61 -2.58
CA PRO A 108 13.94 -20.42 -3.77
C PRO A 108 13.30 -19.84 -5.05
N GLU A 109 13.98 -19.96 -6.19
CA GLU A 109 13.57 -19.36 -7.47
C GLU A 109 12.13 -19.71 -7.89
N LYS A 110 11.70 -20.95 -7.62
CA LYS A 110 10.35 -21.41 -7.93
C LYS A 110 9.28 -20.65 -7.14
N LEU A 111 9.52 -20.40 -5.85
CA LEU A 111 8.61 -19.63 -5.01
C LEU A 111 8.63 -18.15 -5.38
N CYS A 112 9.81 -17.59 -5.70
CA CYS A 112 9.91 -16.24 -6.24
C CYS A 112 9.05 -16.08 -7.51
N THR A 113 9.16 -17.02 -8.45
CA THR A 113 8.40 -16.99 -9.70
C THR A 113 6.89 -17.04 -9.44
N TYR A 114 6.41 -17.94 -8.58
CA TYR A 114 4.99 -17.98 -8.24
C TYR A 114 4.49 -16.71 -7.54
N SER A 115 5.26 -16.14 -6.62
CA SER A 115 4.94 -14.86 -5.99
C SER A 115 4.81 -13.74 -7.03
N VAL A 116 5.72 -13.67 -7.99
CA VAL A 116 5.65 -12.68 -9.08
C VAL A 116 4.41 -12.90 -9.95
N MET A 117 4.06 -14.15 -10.25
CA MET A 117 2.84 -14.47 -11.01
C MET A 117 1.57 -13.99 -10.31
N VAL A 118 1.51 -14.08 -8.97
CA VAL A 118 0.37 -13.58 -8.17
C VAL A 118 0.15 -12.08 -8.35
N TRP A 119 1.19 -11.30 -8.63
CA TRP A 119 1.05 -9.89 -8.99
C TRP A 119 0.80 -9.69 -10.49
N LEU A 120 1.66 -10.24 -11.36
CA LEU A 120 1.65 -9.90 -12.78
C LEU A 120 0.47 -10.48 -13.57
N LEU A 121 -0.09 -11.61 -13.11
CA LEU A 121 -1.17 -12.34 -13.77
C LEU A 121 -2.50 -12.25 -13.00
N ASN A 122 -2.58 -11.44 -11.95
CA ASN A 122 -3.83 -11.19 -11.26
C ASN A 122 -4.69 -10.20 -12.08
N PRO A 123 -5.92 -10.58 -12.47
CA PRO A 123 -6.78 -9.73 -13.29
C PRO A 123 -7.11 -8.39 -12.66
N PHE A 124 -7.10 -8.31 -11.33
CA PHE A 124 -7.30 -7.05 -10.64
C PHE A 124 -6.11 -6.10 -10.83
N THR A 125 -4.88 -6.57 -10.66
CA THR A 125 -3.69 -5.71 -10.68
C THR A 125 -3.30 -5.31 -12.10
N PHE A 126 -3.31 -6.25 -13.06
CA PHE A 126 -2.93 -5.91 -14.44
C PHE A 126 -3.96 -5.00 -15.13
N THR A 127 -5.22 -4.96 -14.67
CA THR A 127 -6.23 -4.05 -15.22
C THR A 127 -6.11 -2.64 -14.65
N ILE A 128 -5.72 -2.47 -13.38
CA ILE A 128 -5.62 -1.15 -12.74
C ILE A 128 -4.69 -0.21 -13.52
N GLY A 129 -3.48 -0.67 -13.86
CA GLY A 129 -2.52 0.15 -14.61
C GLY A 129 -2.98 0.45 -16.05
N THR A 130 -3.57 -0.55 -16.72
CA THR A 130 -4.02 -0.42 -18.12
C THR A 130 -5.30 0.42 -18.24
N ARG A 131 -6.15 0.45 -17.22
CA ARG A 131 -7.32 1.36 -17.13
C ARG A 131 -6.90 2.80 -16.86
N GLY A 132 -5.66 3.06 -16.46
CA GLY A 132 -5.12 4.41 -16.27
C GLY A 132 -5.02 4.86 -14.81
N ASN A 133 -4.96 3.95 -13.86
CA ASN A 133 -4.79 4.31 -12.45
C ASN A 133 -3.30 4.35 -12.06
N CYS A 134 -2.90 5.36 -11.28
CA CYS A 134 -1.49 5.59 -10.94
C CYS A 134 -0.97 4.75 -9.75
N GLU A 135 -1.81 3.92 -9.11
CA GLU A 135 -1.41 3.09 -7.95
C GLU A 135 -0.13 2.26 -8.16
N PRO A 136 0.14 1.65 -9.35
CA PRO A 136 1.36 0.87 -9.55
C PRO A 136 2.65 1.66 -9.33
N ILE A 137 2.67 2.98 -9.58
CA ILE A 137 3.83 3.84 -9.27
C ILE A 137 4.08 3.86 -7.76
N ILE A 138 3.01 4.06 -6.99
CA ILE A 138 3.07 4.15 -5.52
C ILE A 138 3.54 2.82 -4.94
N CYS A 139 2.98 1.72 -5.44
CA CYS A 139 3.41 0.37 -5.12
C CYS A 139 4.90 0.14 -5.42
N ALA A 140 5.39 0.55 -6.60
CA ALA A 140 6.80 0.40 -6.96
C ALA A 140 7.72 1.17 -6.00
N ILE A 141 7.35 2.40 -5.64
CA ILE A 141 8.15 3.21 -4.69
C ILE A 141 8.15 2.55 -3.29
N ILE A 142 7.02 2.04 -2.81
CA ILE A 142 6.96 1.32 -1.52
C ILE A 142 7.91 0.12 -1.53
N LEU A 143 7.87 -0.71 -2.59
CA LEU A 143 8.79 -1.86 -2.70
C LEU A 143 10.26 -1.44 -2.82
N TRP A 144 10.53 -0.31 -3.49
CA TRP A 144 11.87 0.23 -3.56
C TRP A 144 12.38 0.70 -2.18
N ILE A 145 11.52 1.29 -1.35
CA ILE A 145 11.83 1.64 0.04
C ILE A 145 12.19 0.38 0.83
N ILE A 146 11.41 -0.71 0.69
CA ILE A 146 11.72 -2.02 1.30
C ILE A 146 13.13 -2.49 0.91
N ILE A 147 13.48 -2.45 -0.38
CA ILE A 147 14.83 -2.82 -0.85
C ILE A 147 15.90 -1.91 -0.26
N CYS A 148 15.66 -0.60 -0.18
CA CYS A 148 16.61 0.35 0.38
C CYS A 148 16.87 0.07 1.87
N LEU A 149 15.82 -0.22 2.65
CA LEU A 149 15.95 -0.62 4.05
C LEU A 149 16.74 -1.93 4.18
N MET A 150 16.41 -2.95 3.40
CA MET A 150 17.13 -4.25 3.42
C MET A 150 18.61 -4.12 3.03
N LYS A 151 18.95 -3.18 2.15
CA LYS A 151 20.34 -2.90 1.74
C LYS A 151 21.06 -1.91 2.67
N GLY A 152 20.41 -1.38 3.70
CA GLY A 152 20.98 -0.38 4.60
C GLY A 152 21.12 1.03 3.99
N ARG A 153 20.50 1.30 2.84
CA ARG A 153 20.56 2.61 2.13
C ARG A 153 19.51 3.56 2.71
N LEU A 154 19.76 4.00 3.94
CA LEU A 154 18.76 4.72 4.73
C LEU A 154 18.37 6.09 4.16
N VAL A 155 19.34 6.85 3.65
CA VAL A 155 19.09 8.16 3.01
C VAL A 155 18.16 8.01 1.81
N GLN A 156 18.39 7.01 0.95
CA GLN A 156 17.51 6.72 -0.18
C GLN A 156 16.12 6.31 0.30
N ALA A 157 16.02 5.44 1.31
CA ALA A 157 14.72 5.04 1.86
C ALA A 157 13.93 6.25 2.38
N ALA A 158 14.59 7.17 3.11
CA ALA A 158 13.97 8.37 3.65
C ALA A 158 13.50 9.34 2.56
N PHE A 159 14.33 9.59 1.54
CA PHE A 159 13.97 10.43 0.40
C PHE A 159 12.74 9.90 -0.34
N TRP A 160 12.75 8.61 -0.72
CA TRP A 160 11.64 7.98 -1.41
C TRP A 160 10.38 7.90 -0.55
N TYR A 161 10.54 7.74 0.78
CA TYR A 161 9.42 7.77 1.72
C TYR A 161 8.74 9.14 1.79
N GLY A 162 9.51 10.22 1.93
CA GLY A 162 8.97 11.58 1.90
C GLY A 162 8.25 11.90 0.59
N LEU A 163 8.85 11.48 -0.54
CA LEU A 163 8.25 11.63 -1.87
C LEU A 163 6.93 10.87 -2.01
N VAL A 164 6.88 9.59 -1.60
CA VAL A 164 5.68 8.77 -1.80
C VAL A 164 4.51 9.25 -0.93
N VAL A 165 4.78 9.69 0.30
CA VAL A 165 3.76 10.27 1.21
C VAL A 165 3.23 11.60 0.67
N HIS A 166 4.07 12.38 -0.01
CA HIS A 166 3.61 13.59 -0.70
C HIS A 166 2.77 13.26 -1.95
N MET A 167 3.14 12.23 -2.71
CA MET A 167 2.38 11.81 -3.90
C MET A 167 1.00 11.26 -3.52
N ARG A 168 0.93 10.49 -2.42
CA ARG A 168 -0.29 9.95 -1.82
C ARG A 168 -0.11 9.91 -0.31
N ILE A 169 -1.10 10.38 0.45
CA ILE A 169 -0.93 10.49 1.91
C ILE A 169 -0.92 9.13 2.64
N TYR A 170 -1.60 8.11 2.12
CA TYR A 170 -1.83 6.85 2.85
C TYR A 170 -0.55 6.07 3.29
N PRO A 171 0.60 6.08 2.58
CA PRO A 171 1.83 5.43 3.04
C PRO A 171 2.37 6.01 4.36
N ILE A 172 1.78 7.09 4.88
CA ILE A 172 2.05 7.60 6.24
C ILE A 172 1.87 6.52 7.32
N ILE A 173 1.00 5.52 7.10
CA ILE A 173 0.81 4.41 8.04
C ILE A 173 2.09 3.60 8.28
N TYR A 174 3.03 3.63 7.33
CA TYR A 174 4.32 2.95 7.46
C TYR A 174 5.39 3.73 8.24
N ALA A 175 5.11 4.95 8.69
CA ALA A 175 6.09 5.77 9.41
C ALA A 175 6.56 5.05 10.69
N LEU A 176 5.61 4.63 11.52
CA LEU A 176 5.90 3.98 12.79
C LEU A 176 6.64 2.64 12.62
N PRO A 177 6.19 1.66 11.80
CA PRO A 177 6.94 0.42 11.64
C PRO A 177 8.34 0.64 11.05
N ILE A 178 8.55 1.61 10.14
CA ILE A 178 9.90 1.93 9.65
C ILE A 178 10.79 2.42 10.79
N ILE A 179 10.30 3.35 11.63
CA ILE A 179 11.06 3.85 12.78
C ILE A 179 11.43 2.71 13.73
N LEU A 180 10.50 1.79 14.02
CA LEU A 180 10.74 0.63 14.89
C LEU A 180 11.77 -0.34 14.34
N VAL A 181 11.81 -0.52 13.03
CA VAL A 181 12.79 -1.38 12.34
C VAL A 181 14.20 -0.79 12.38
N LEU A 182 14.32 0.54 12.41
CA LEU A 182 15.60 1.26 12.50
C LEU A 182 16.23 1.23 13.89
N ASP A 183 16.01 0.15 14.64
CA ASP A 183 16.62 -0.06 15.95
C ASP A 183 18.16 -0.19 15.84
N PRO A 184 18.93 0.48 16.71
CA PRO A 184 20.39 0.34 16.75
C PRO A 184 20.89 -1.10 16.86
N LEU A 185 20.10 -2.01 17.44
CA LEU A 185 20.44 -3.43 17.56
C LEU A 185 20.53 -4.15 16.20
N PHE A 186 19.89 -3.62 15.17
CA PHE A 186 19.89 -4.18 13.80
C PHE A 186 20.73 -3.33 12.83
N PHE A 187 20.80 -2.01 13.07
CA PHE A 187 21.49 -1.07 12.19
C PHE A 187 22.73 -0.47 12.87
N GLN A 188 23.84 -1.20 12.86
CA GLN A 188 25.13 -0.71 13.36
C GLN A 188 25.81 0.24 12.35
N TYR A 189 26.56 1.22 12.86
CA TYR A 189 27.24 2.22 12.03
C TYR A 189 28.25 1.57 11.07
N GLY A 190 28.26 2.00 9.80
CA GLY A 190 29.20 1.52 8.78
C GLY A 190 28.98 0.09 8.25
N THR A 191 28.08 -0.70 8.84
CA THR A 191 27.85 -2.10 8.42
C THR A 191 26.52 -2.26 7.67
N LYS A 192 26.53 -3.12 6.65
CA LYS A 192 25.29 -3.54 5.99
C LYS A 192 24.50 -4.43 6.96
N PRO A 193 23.19 -4.21 7.12
CA PRO A 193 22.40 -5.01 8.04
C PRO A 193 22.33 -6.45 7.53
N ALA A 194 22.60 -7.41 8.43
CA ALA A 194 22.55 -8.83 8.09
C ALA A 194 21.09 -9.29 7.97
N LEU A 195 20.73 -9.87 6.83
CA LEU A 195 19.38 -10.35 6.57
C LEU A 195 19.19 -11.78 7.09
N VAL A 196 18.03 -12.09 7.66
CA VAL A 196 17.64 -13.46 7.96
C VAL A 196 17.31 -14.17 6.64
N ASN A 197 17.96 -15.31 6.40
CA ASN A 197 17.75 -16.12 5.22
C ASN A 197 16.49 -16.97 5.37
N TRP A 198 15.72 -17.16 4.29
CA TRP A 198 14.49 -17.96 4.28
C TRP A 198 14.71 -19.39 4.79
N SER A 199 15.86 -20.00 4.51
CA SER A 199 16.19 -21.37 4.95
C SER A 199 16.19 -21.54 6.48
N SER A 200 16.48 -20.47 7.25
CA SER A 200 16.51 -20.56 8.72
C SER A 200 15.12 -20.68 9.36
N ARG A 201 14.04 -20.57 8.57
CA ARG A 201 12.64 -20.71 9.04
C ARG A 201 12.37 -22.07 9.70
N LYS A 202 13.05 -23.13 9.25
CA LYS A 202 12.87 -24.49 9.79
C LYS A 202 13.53 -24.71 11.16
N SER A 203 14.50 -23.89 11.54
CA SER A 203 15.35 -24.13 12.72
C SER A 203 14.82 -23.48 14.01
N LYS A 204 13.80 -22.62 13.95
CA LYS A 204 13.30 -21.86 15.10
C LYS A 204 11.79 -22.00 15.25
N SER A 205 11.31 -23.20 15.61
CA SER A 205 9.89 -23.41 15.94
C SER A 205 9.50 -22.95 17.36
N HIS A 206 10.45 -22.52 18.20
CA HIS A 206 10.14 -22.05 19.56
C HIS A 206 10.95 -20.81 19.94
N GLN A 207 10.53 -19.65 19.46
CA GLN A 207 10.75 -18.38 20.17
C GLN A 207 9.45 -17.59 20.17
N THR A 208 8.44 -18.12 20.86
CA THR A 208 7.42 -17.30 21.50
C THR A 208 8.09 -16.48 22.60
N SER A 209 8.72 -15.38 22.24
CA SER A 209 9.30 -14.44 23.21
C SER A 209 8.38 -13.24 23.40
N SER A 210 7.64 -13.35 24.51
CA SER A 210 7.23 -12.26 25.41
C SER A 210 6.47 -11.07 24.81
N CYS A 211 5.17 -11.26 24.61
CA CYS A 211 4.20 -10.16 24.59
C CYS A 211 3.76 -9.73 26.01
N LYS A 212 4.48 -10.15 27.07
CA LYS A 212 4.13 -9.88 28.49
C LYS A 212 4.82 -8.64 29.09
N LYS A 213 5.53 -7.82 28.31
CA LYS A 213 6.28 -6.65 28.81
C LYS A 213 5.86 -5.31 28.18
N LEU A 214 4.56 -5.11 27.93
CA LEU A 214 4.04 -3.87 27.32
C LEU A 214 3.32 -2.92 28.30
N MET A 215 3.29 -3.23 29.60
CA MET A 215 2.63 -2.38 30.64
C MET A 215 3.57 -1.96 31.77
N ASP A 216 4.87 -1.85 31.49
CA ASP A 216 5.84 -1.26 32.44
C ASP A 216 6.12 0.20 31.99
N PRO A 217 5.84 1.23 32.82
CA PRO A 217 6.14 2.62 32.50
C PRO A 217 7.63 2.83 32.16
N TYR A 218 8.53 2.03 32.74
CA TYR A 218 9.96 2.08 32.45
C TYR A 218 10.28 1.60 31.03
N CYS A 219 9.53 0.62 30.50
CA CYS A 219 9.62 0.19 29.10
C CYS A 219 9.13 1.26 28.13
N ILE A 220 8.08 2.00 28.48
CA ILE A 220 7.54 3.09 27.64
C ILE A 220 8.53 4.24 27.59
N TRP A 221 9.09 4.64 28.73
CA TRP A 221 10.13 5.67 28.78
C TRP A 221 11.36 5.27 27.99
N ASN A 222 11.86 4.03 28.17
CA ASN A 222 13.02 3.54 27.44
C ASN A 222 12.75 3.36 25.92
N PHE A 223 11.50 3.07 25.56
CA PHE A 223 11.04 3.08 24.18
C PHE A 223 11.06 4.50 23.61
N LEU A 224 10.51 5.48 24.32
CA LEU A 224 10.48 6.89 23.90
C LEU A 224 11.89 7.46 23.76
N THR A 225 12.80 7.17 24.70
CA THR A 225 14.21 7.58 24.57
C THR A 225 14.91 6.86 23.43
N SER A 226 14.58 5.60 23.14
CA SER A 226 15.09 4.87 21.97
C SER A 226 14.65 5.47 20.64
N LEU A 227 13.57 6.27 20.58
CA LEU A 227 13.12 6.93 19.35
C LEU A 227 14.13 7.97 18.85
N PHE A 228 14.95 8.55 19.74
CA PHE A 228 15.91 9.61 19.41
C PHE A 228 17.29 9.09 18.96
N THR A 229 17.32 8.00 18.21
CA THR A 229 18.59 7.53 17.62
C THR A 229 18.88 8.31 16.34
N TRP A 230 20.17 8.52 16.04
CA TRP A 230 20.61 9.27 14.85
C TRP A 230 19.94 8.77 13.56
N ARG A 231 19.76 7.45 13.40
CA ARG A 231 19.12 6.88 12.20
C ARG A 231 17.64 7.21 12.10
N ARG A 232 16.91 7.16 13.22
CA ARG A 232 15.48 7.51 13.26
C ARG A 232 15.29 9.01 13.00
N ILE A 233 16.12 9.84 13.63
CA ILE A 233 16.14 11.30 13.42
C ILE A 233 16.51 11.63 11.97
N MET A 234 17.58 11.05 11.42
CA MET A 234 18.01 11.28 10.05
C MET A 234 16.94 10.83 9.04
N PHE A 235 16.32 9.66 9.27
CA PHE A 235 15.22 9.20 8.43
C PHE A 235 14.06 10.20 8.47
N GLY A 236 13.59 10.56 9.67
CA GLY A 236 12.49 11.52 9.85
C GLY A 236 12.78 12.89 9.26
N PHE A 237 14.00 13.41 9.46
CA PHE A 237 14.44 14.69 8.91
C PHE A 237 14.46 14.68 7.39
N ILE A 238 15.08 13.69 6.75
CA ILE A 238 15.18 13.64 5.28
C ILE A 238 13.79 13.40 4.66
N SER A 239 12.98 12.50 5.22
CA SER A 239 11.62 12.27 4.70
C SER A 239 10.73 13.50 4.91
N GLY A 240 10.84 14.15 6.07
CA GLY A 240 10.10 15.37 6.38
C GLY A 240 10.52 16.53 5.49
N ALA A 241 11.83 16.75 5.31
CA ALA A 241 12.37 17.78 4.43
C ALA A 241 11.88 17.60 2.99
N MET A 242 11.90 16.36 2.46
CA MET A 242 11.39 16.08 1.12
C MET A 242 9.89 16.38 1.00
N PHE A 243 9.09 15.94 1.98
CA PHE A 243 7.65 16.17 2.00
C PHE A 243 7.30 17.67 2.09
N PHE A 244 7.93 18.40 3.02
CA PHE A 244 7.66 19.82 3.24
C PHE A 244 8.23 20.70 2.13
N LEU A 245 9.36 20.34 1.52
CA LEU A 245 9.90 21.06 0.37
C LEU A 245 8.94 20.99 -0.82
N LEU A 246 8.44 19.79 -1.16
CA LEU A 246 7.44 19.64 -2.23
C LEU A 246 6.13 20.35 -1.88
N THR A 247 5.67 20.22 -0.64
CA THR A 247 4.49 20.95 -0.15
C THR A 247 4.67 22.46 -0.32
N GLY A 248 5.84 23.00 0.06
CA GLY A 248 6.16 24.41 -0.07
C GLY A 248 6.22 24.88 -1.53
N VAL A 249 6.84 24.09 -2.42
CA VAL A 249 6.89 24.38 -3.86
C VAL A 249 5.49 24.42 -4.46
N PHE A 250 4.65 23.42 -4.19
CA PHE A 250 3.29 23.40 -4.77
C PHE A 250 2.32 24.35 -4.10
N PHE A 251 2.52 24.67 -2.82
CA PHE A 251 1.79 25.74 -2.17
C PHE A 251 2.14 27.11 -2.76
N TYR A 252 3.41 27.35 -3.09
CA TYR A 252 3.80 28.56 -3.81
C TYR A 252 3.15 28.65 -5.19
N LEU A 253 3.03 27.53 -5.92
CA LEU A 253 2.46 27.51 -7.27
C LEU A 253 0.92 27.59 -7.30
N TYR A 254 0.23 26.93 -6.36
CA TYR A 254 -1.21 26.68 -6.43
C TYR A 254 -1.99 27.06 -5.16
N GLY A 255 -1.31 27.58 -4.14
CA GLY A 255 -1.92 28.10 -2.92
C GLY A 255 -2.72 27.08 -2.12
N TRP A 256 -3.80 27.57 -1.51
CA TRP A 256 -4.64 26.79 -0.60
C TRP A 256 -5.41 25.66 -1.30
N GLU A 257 -5.76 25.83 -2.58
CA GLU A 257 -6.43 24.78 -3.37
C GLU A 257 -5.59 23.50 -3.37
N PHE A 258 -4.29 23.59 -3.66
CA PHE A 258 -3.39 22.44 -3.58
C PHE A 258 -3.43 21.76 -2.21
N LEU A 259 -3.21 22.53 -1.16
CA LEU A 259 -3.07 21.99 0.19
C LEU A 259 -4.38 21.32 0.65
N HIS A 260 -5.52 21.92 0.33
CA HIS A 260 -6.82 21.33 0.61
C HIS A 260 -7.03 20.07 -0.22
N GLU A 261 -6.97 20.17 -1.55
CA GLU A 261 -7.37 19.11 -2.48
C GLU A 261 -6.46 17.87 -2.42
N ALA A 262 -5.14 18.07 -2.34
CA ALA A 262 -4.17 16.97 -2.42
C ALA A 262 -3.87 16.33 -1.06
N LEU A 263 -3.96 17.09 0.04
CA LEU A 263 -3.50 16.65 1.37
C LEU A 263 -4.65 16.63 2.40
N LEU A 264 -5.26 17.78 2.70
CA LEU A 264 -6.21 17.88 3.83
C LEU A 264 -7.56 17.21 3.54
N TYR A 265 -8.01 17.21 2.29
CA TYR A 265 -9.27 16.60 1.88
C TYR A 265 -9.36 15.14 2.29
N HIS A 266 -8.25 14.39 2.27
CA HIS A 266 -8.24 12.97 2.63
C HIS A 266 -8.53 12.71 4.12
N LEU A 267 -8.30 13.70 4.99
CA LEU A 267 -8.63 13.61 6.41
C LEU A 267 -10.13 13.77 6.65
N THR A 268 -10.78 14.67 5.90
CA THR A 268 -12.21 14.97 6.02
C THR A 268 -13.09 14.20 5.05
N ARG A 269 -12.50 13.55 4.03
CA ARG A 269 -13.20 12.84 2.95
C ARG A 269 -14.33 11.96 3.48
N THR A 270 -15.51 12.18 2.94
CA THR A 270 -16.68 11.33 3.10
C THR A 270 -17.13 10.89 1.71
N ASP A 271 -17.70 9.69 1.62
CA ASP A 271 -18.30 9.19 0.40
C ASP A 271 -19.73 8.73 0.72
N PRO A 272 -20.69 9.66 0.69
CA PRO A 272 -22.03 9.44 1.22
C PRO A 272 -22.86 8.57 0.29
N ARG A 273 -22.59 8.53 -1.02
CA ARG A 273 -23.45 7.84 -1.99
C ARG A 273 -23.44 6.33 -1.74
N HIS A 274 -22.26 5.72 -1.79
CA HIS A 274 -22.03 4.33 -1.42
C HIS A 274 -20.54 4.03 -1.47
N ASN A 275 -20.07 3.18 -0.56
CA ASN A 275 -18.74 2.58 -0.65
C ASN A 275 -18.70 1.28 0.16
N PHE A 276 -17.62 0.50 0.11
CA PHE A 276 -17.55 -0.81 0.76
C PHE A 276 -17.56 -0.72 2.31
N SER A 277 -17.31 0.46 2.87
CA SER A 277 -17.18 0.66 4.31
C SER A 277 -18.52 0.60 5.03
N ILE A 278 -18.54 0.01 6.22
CA ILE A 278 -19.72 -0.03 7.09
C ILE A 278 -20.23 1.36 7.49
N TYR A 279 -19.38 2.38 7.39
CA TYR A 279 -19.71 3.75 7.76
C TYR A 279 -20.52 4.49 6.69
N PHE A 280 -20.56 4.01 5.43
CA PHE A 280 -21.18 4.76 4.33
C PHE A 280 -22.65 5.10 4.61
N TYR A 281 -23.41 4.15 5.16
CA TYR A 281 -24.86 4.33 5.35
C TYR A 281 -25.17 5.32 6.47
N HIS A 282 -24.39 5.29 7.55
CA HIS A 282 -24.47 6.31 8.59
C HIS A 282 -24.14 7.70 8.03
N ILE A 283 -23.10 7.77 7.18
CA ILE A 283 -22.69 9.01 6.54
C ILE A 283 -23.75 9.53 5.57
N TYR A 284 -24.40 8.64 4.83
CA TYR A 284 -25.50 8.96 3.93
C TYR A 284 -26.67 9.61 4.67
N LEU A 285 -27.10 9.00 5.79
CA LEU A 285 -28.25 9.49 6.57
C LEU A 285 -27.99 10.84 7.26
N HIS A 286 -26.73 11.15 7.57
CA HIS A 286 -26.34 12.39 8.25
C HIS A 286 -25.58 13.36 7.33
N TYR A 287 -25.76 13.26 6.01
CA TYR A 287 -24.99 14.07 5.06
C TYR A 287 -25.17 15.59 5.27
N GLU A 288 -26.37 16.01 5.70
CA GLU A 288 -26.72 17.42 5.93
C GLU A 288 -26.34 17.93 7.33
N HIS A 289 -25.94 17.04 8.24
CA HIS A 289 -25.60 17.39 9.62
C HIS A 289 -24.09 17.22 9.87
N GLU A 290 -23.50 18.17 10.60
CA GLU A 290 -22.11 17.99 11.02
C GLU A 290 -21.97 16.83 12.00
N PHE A 291 -21.08 15.88 11.69
CA PHE A 291 -20.75 14.81 12.64
C PHE A 291 -20.25 15.40 13.95
N SER A 292 -20.84 14.91 15.04
CA SER A 292 -20.36 15.15 16.39
C SER A 292 -18.91 14.67 16.56
N SER A 293 -18.19 15.27 17.50
CA SER A 293 -16.81 14.85 17.85
C SER A 293 -16.76 13.37 18.28
N LEU A 294 -17.85 12.85 18.86
CA LEU A 294 -17.96 11.45 19.29
C LEU A 294 -18.02 10.49 18.10
N GLU A 295 -18.81 10.79 17.07
CA GLU A 295 -18.91 9.95 15.86
C GLU A 295 -17.59 9.91 15.08
N LYS A 296 -16.89 11.04 15.02
CA LYS A 296 -15.52 11.10 14.48
C LYS A 296 -14.61 10.19 15.32
N LEU A 297 -14.63 10.30 16.65
CA LEU A 297 -13.81 9.44 17.50
C LEU A 297 -14.12 7.94 17.30
N VAL A 298 -15.39 7.55 17.26
CA VAL A 298 -15.83 6.14 17.12
C VAL A 298 -15.44 5.55 15.75
N SER A 299 -15.41 6.35 14.69
CA SER A 299 -14.96 5.89 13.37
C SER A 299 -13.44 5.81 13.22
N PHE A 300 -12.66 6.59 13.99
CA PHE A 300 -11.20 6.59 13.92
C PHE A 300 -10.52 5.68 14.95
N LEU A 301 -11.08 5.53 16.16
CA LEU A 301 -10.43 4.83 17.27
C LEU A 301 -10.17 3.33 16.99
N PRO A 302 -11.13 2.55 16.46
CA PRO A 302 -10.87 1.13 16.14
C PRO A 302 -9.75 0.97 15.12
N GLN A 303 -9.72 1.83 14.10
CA GLN A 303 -8.68 1.81 13.09
C GLN A 303 -7.30 2.07 13.72
N ILE A 304 -7.15 3.13 14.51
CA ILE A 304 -5.88 3.46 15.19
C ILE A 304 -5.44 2.34 16.14
N MET A 305 -6.36 1.79 16.94
CA MET A 305 -6.05 0.70 17.87
C MET A 305 -5.52 -0.54 17.14
N VAL A 306 -6.22 -0.98 16.08
CA VAL A 306 -5.80 -2.13 15.28
C VAL A 306 -4.44 -1.87 14.61
N GLN A 307 -4.23 -0.66 14.05
CA GLN A 307 -2.93 -0.29 13.48
C GLN A 307 -1.82 -0.42 14.52
N LEU A 308 -1.94 0.22 15.68
CA LEU A 308 -0.92 0.19 16.73
C LEU A 308 -0.59 -1.25 17.18
N VAL A 309 -1.61 -2.07 17.45
CA VAL A 309 -1.42 -3.47 17.86
C VAL A 309 -0.63 -4.25 16.81
N LEU A 310 -0.98 -4.11 15.53
CA LEU A 310 -0.27 -4.78 14.43
C LEU A 310 1.16 -4.26 14.26
N VAL A 311 1.39 -2.95 14.40
CA VAL A 311 2.72 -2.34 14.34
C VAL A 311 3.62 -2.95 15.41
N PHE A 312 3.22 -2.86 16.69
CA PHE A 312 4.05 -3.33 17.80
C PHE A 312 4.28 -4.84 17.75
N ARG A 313 3.32 -5.61 17.22
CA ARG A 313 3.45 -7.07 17.13
C ARG A 313 4.38 -7.53 16.01
N PHE A 314 4.38 -6.83 14.87
CA PHE A 314 5.00 -7.32 13.63
C PHE A 314 6.07 -6.43 13.03
N ALA A 315 6.39 -5.26 13.58
CA ALA A 315 7.32 -4.29 12.96
C ALA A 315 8.65 -4.90 12.47
N GLN A 316 9.27 -5.81 13.23
CA GLN A 316 10.55 -6.41 12.83
C GLN A 316 10.44 -7.35 11.60
N ASP A 317 9.24 -7.85 11.30
CA ASP A 317 8.87 -8.53 10.05
C ASP A 317 8.10 -7.53 9.17
N PHE A 318 8.78 -6.44 8.78
CA PHE A 318 8.10 -5.28 8.21
C PHE A 318 7.36 -5.53 6.89
N PRO A 319 7.76 -6.45 5.97
CA PRO A 319 6.94 -6.77 4.80
C PRO A 319 5.58 -7.36 5.21
N PHE A 320 5.57 -8.24 6.23
CA PHE A 320 4.33 -8.76 6.79
C PHE A 320 3.56 -7.67 7.55
N CYS A 321 4.25 -6.84 8.35
CA CYS A 321 3.65 -5.71 9.06
C CYS A 321 2.94 -4.75 8.10
N PHE A 322 3.60 -4.33 7.02
CA PHE A 322 3.02 -3.45 6.01
C PHE A 322 1.78 -4.10 5.37
N PHE A 323 1.83 -5.40 5.07
CA PHE A 323 0.69 -6.12 4.51
C PHE A 323 -0.52 -6.09 5.47
N VAL A 324 -0.34 -6.53 6.71
CA VAL A 324 -1.45 -6.60 7.68
C VAL A 324 -1.96 -5.22 8.07
N GLN A 325 -1.08 -4.23 8.19
CA GLN A 325 -1.46 -2.83 8.39
C GLN A 325 -2.31 -2.30 7.25
N THR A 326 -1.93 -2.57 6.00
CA THR A 326 -2.67 -2.09 4.83
C THR A 326 -4.04 -2.74 4.74
N VAL A 327 -4.14 -4.06 4.93
CA VAL A 327 -5.43 -4.76 4.95
C VAL A 327 -6.33 -4.19 6.05
N ALA A 328 -5.81 -4.02 7.26
CA ALA A 328 -6.57 -3.44 8.37
C ALA A 328 -6.92 -1.96 8.13
N PHE A 329 -6.01 -1.18 7.53
CA PHE A 329 -6.23 0.24 7.25
C PHE A 329 -7.39 0.40 6.27
N VAL A 330 -7.41 -0.40 5.21
CA VAL A 330 -8.46 -0.40 4.20
C VAL A 330 -9.79 -0.92 4.77
N ALA A 331 -9.78 -2.04 5.50
CA ALA A 331 -11.00 -2.65 6.04
C ALA A 331 -11.71 -1.77 7.08
N PHE A 332 -10.95 -1.05 7.91
CA PHE A 332 -11.49 -0.16 8.94
C PHE A 332 -11.57 1.31 8.50
N ASN A 333 -11.35 1.61 7.21
CA ASN A 333 -11.45 2.99 6.72
C ASN A 333 -12.91 3.44 6.59
N LYS A 334 -13.19 4.72 6.83
CA LYS A 334 -14.50 5.36 6.57
C LYS A 334 -14.91 5.35 5.09
N VAL A 335 -13.93 5.37 4.18
CA VAL A 335 -14.15 5.27 2.74
C VAL A 335 -13.32 4.12 2.22
N MET A 336 -13.97 3.14 1.60
CA MET A 336 -13.30 1.97 1.02
C MET A 336 -13.78 1.80 -0.42
N THR A 337 -12.85 1.98 -1.38
CA THR A 337 -13.09 1.74 -2.80
C THR A 337 -12.27 0.55 -3.28
N ALA A 338 -12.67 -0.07 -4.39
CA ALA A 338 -11.98 -1.26 -4.91
C ALA A 338 -10.49 -0.98 -5.21
N GLN A 339 -10.15 0.22 -5.68
CA GLN A 339 -8.77 0.65 -5.98
C GLN A 339 -7.81 0.42 -4.81
N TYR A 340 -8.27 0.50 -3.56
CA TYR A 340 -7.42 0.33 -2.39
C TYR A 340 -6.88 -1.11 -2.27
N PHE A 341 -7.49 -2.09 -2.95
CA PHE A 341 -7.06 -3.49 -2.87
C PHE A 341 -5.69 -3.72 -3.53
N VAL A 342 -5.31 -2.84 -4.47
CA VAL A 342 -3.99 -2.84 -5.09
C VAL A 342 -2.89 -2.69 -4.04
N TRP A 343 -3.14 -1.90 -3.00
CA TRP A 343 -2.15 -1.60 -1.97
C TRP A 343 -1.68 -2.85 -1.23
N PHE A 344 -2.61 -3.70 -0.78
CA PHE A 344 -2.25 -4.94 -0.11
C PHE A 344 -1.93 -6.08 -1.10
N PHE A 345 -2.47 -6.06 -2.33
CA PHE A 345 -2.05 -7.02 -3.36
C PHE A 345 -0.59 -6.86 -3.77
N CYS A 346 -0.03 -5.66 -3.70
CA CYS A 346 1.40 -5.43 -3.94
C CYS A 346 2.28 -6.13 -2.89
N LEU A 347 1.81 -6.18 -1.65
CA LEU A 347 2.54 -6.75 -0.51
C LEU A 347 2.28 -8.24 -0.32
N LEU A 348 1.13 -8.76 -0.78
CA LEU A 348 0.75 -10.16 -0.67
C LEU A 348 1.83 -11.13 -1.18
N PRO A 349 2.42 -10.95 -2.39
CA PRO A 349 3.51 -11.78 -2.89
C PRO A 349 4.71 -11.92 -1.95
N LEU A 350 5.00 -10.89 -1.15
CA LEU A 350 6.13 -10.87 -0.23
C LEU A 350 5.89 -11.76 0.99
N ILE A 351 4.64 -12.06 1.35
CA ILE A 351 4.34 -12.88 2.53
C ILE A 351 4.07 -14.36 2.17
N LEU A 352 3.80 -14.67 0.90
CA LEU A 352 3.49 -16.04 0.45
C LEU A 352 4.58 -17.06 0.83
N PRO A 353 5.90 -16.78 0.70
CA PRO A 353 6.91 -17.77 1.09
C PRO A 353 6.97 -18.06 2.61
N TRP A 354 6.31 -17.23 3.43
CA TRP A 354 6.26 -17.34 4.89
C TRP A 354 4.89 -17.80 5.43
N THR A 355 3.93 -18.11 4.55
CA THR A 355 2.67 -18.72 4.98
C THR A 355 2.77 -20.24 5.11
N ASN A 356 2.05 -20.81 6.07
CA ASN A 356 1.76 -22.26 6.15
C ASN A 356 0.41 -22.59 5.51
N MET A 357 -0.34 -21.58 5.07
CA MET A 357 -1.65 -21.75 4.45
C MET A 357 -1.50 -22.36 3.07
N LYS A 358 -2.00 -23.59 2.90
CA LYS A 358 -2.07 -24.23 1.58
C LYS A 358 -3.18 -23.57 0.76
N LEU A 359 -2.98 -23.51 -0.56
CA LEU A 359 -4.01 -23.09 -1.53
C LEU A 359 -5.22 -24.03 -1.59
N LYS A 360 -5.15 -25.22 -0.96
CA LYS A 360 -6.28 -26.13 -0.77
C LYS A 360 -6.87 -25.96 0.63
N GLY A 361 -8.18 -26.13 0.79
CA GLY A 361 -8.86 -25.99 2.09
C GLY A 361 -8.91 -24.53 2.54
N LYS A 362 -8.27 -24.19 3.66
CA LYS A 362 -8.36 -22.85 4.28
C LYS A 362 -7.99 -21.70 3.34
N GLY A 363 -6.94 -21.84 2.53
CA GLY A 363 -6.56 -20.82 1.57
C GLY A 363 -7.62 -20.58 0.49
N LEU A 364 -8.21 -21.66 -0.03
CA LEU A 364 -9.31 -21.58 -0.99
C LEU A 364 -10.56 -20.95 -0.36
N VAL A 365 -10.90 -21.32 0.88
CA VAL A 365 -12.02 -20.72 1.62
C VAL A 365 -11.80 -19.22 1.79
N CYS A 366 -10.59 -18.76 2.14
CA CYS A 366 -10.30 -17.34 2.27
C CYS A 366 -10.50 -16.58 0.95
N ILE A 367 -10.01 -17.14 -0.17
CA ILE A 367 -10.13 -16.53 -1.49
C ILE A 367 -11.62 -16.49 -1.92
N LEU A 368 -12.33 -17.61 -1.80
CA LEU A 368 -13.74 -17.69 -2.18
C LEU A 368 -14.62 -16.78 -1.31
N LEU A 369 -14.39 -16.75 0.01
CA LEU A 369 -15.15 -15.89 0.91
C LEU A 369 -14.94 -14.41 0.58
N TRP A 370 -13.69 -14.00 0.34
CA TRP A 370 -13.38 -12.61 0.00
C TRP A 370 -13.99 -12.21 -1.35
N MET A 371 -13.87 -13.06 -2.37
CA MET A 371 -14.49 -12.81 -3.69
C MET A 371 -16.02 -12.83 -3.64
N ALA A 372 -16.62 -13.75 -2.88
CA ALA A 372 -18.06 -13.83 -2.72
C ALA A 372 -18.63 -12.60 -2.00
N ALA A 373 -17.97 -12.13 -0.94
CA ALA A 373 -18.38 -10.94 -0.23
C ALA A 373 -18.25 -9.67 -1.10
N GLN A 374 -17.18 -9.56 -1.90
CA GLN A 374 -17.03 -8.48 -2.87
C GLN A 374 -18.11 -8.55 -3.96
N GLY A 375 -18.34 -9.72 -4.56
CA GLY A 375 -19.36 -9.92 -5.59
C GLY A 375 -20.77 -9.63 -5.09
N HIS A 376 -21.08 -10.04 -3.85
CA HIS A 376 -22.34 -9.71 -3.18
C HIS A 376 -22.53 -8.21 -3.03
N TRP A 377 -21.51 -7.47 -2.58
CA TRP A 377 -21.59 -6.01 -2.48
C TRP A 377 -21.75 -5.35 -3.86
N LEU A 378 -20.98 -5.80 -4.87
CA LEU A 378 -21.04 -5.27 -6.24
C LEU A 378 -22.40 -5.48 -6.89
N MET A 379 -23.07 -6.59 -6.61
CA MET A 379 -24.43 -6.85 -7.08
C MET A 379 -25.40 -5.76 -6.59
N TRP A 380 -25.37 -5.45 -5.29
CA TRP A 380 -26.20 -4.38 -4.71
C TRP A 380 -25.80 -3.00 -5.24
N GLY A 381 -24.49 -2.74 -5.34
CA GLY A 381 -23.96 -1.49 -5.92
C GLY A 381 -24.43 -1.28 -7.36
N TYR A 382 -24.49 -2.34 -8.18
CA TYR A 382 -25.03 -2.27 -9.53
C TYR A 382 -26.52 -1.92 -9.56
N LEU A 383 -27.33 -2.54 -8.68
CA LEU A 383 -28.76 -2.25 -8.59
C LEU A 383 -29.02 -0.81 -8.14
N LEU A 384 -28.19 -0.28 -7.24
CA LEU A 384 -28.26 1.11 -6.81
C LEU A 384 -27.83 2.07 -7.94
N GLU A 385 -26.63 1.90 -8.48
CA GLU A 385 -25.98 2.88 -9.36
C GLU A 385 -26.54 2.85 -10.79
N PHE A 386 -26.76 1.65 -11.35
CA PHE A 386 -27.15 1.50 -12.76
C PHE A 386 -28.64 1.23 -12.94
N LYS A 387 -29.33 0.67 -11.93
CA LYS A 387 -30.77 0.41 -11.99
C LYS A 387 -31.62 1.36 -11.15
N GLY A 388 -31.00 2.27 -10.39
CA GLY A 388 -31.71 3.27 -9.59
C GLY A 388 -32.60 2.67 -8.50
N LYS A 389 -32.35 1.43 -8.08
CA LYS A 389 -33.16 0.77 -7.04
C LYS A 389 -32.73 1.22 -5.66
N ASN A 390 -33.68 1.51 -4.78
CA ASN A 390 -33.42 1.82 -3.38
C ASN A 390 -33.03 0.55 -2.60
N VAL A 391 -31.73 0.25 -2.57
CA VAL A 391 -31.15 -0.94 -1.90
C VAL A 391 -30.10 -0.58 -0.83
N PHE A 392 -30.18 0.62 -0.25
CA PHE A 392 -29.17 1.13 0.69
C PHE A 392 -28.97 0.21 1.91
N LEU A 393 -30.06 -0.35 2.48
CA LEU A 393 -29.97 -1.24 3.64
C LEU A 393 -29.27 -2.56 3.27
N GLN A 394 -29.61 -3.17 2.14
CA GLN A 394 -28.99 -4.40 1.66
C GLN A 394 -27.52 -4.18 1.34
N LEU A 395 -27.19 -3.04 0.73
CA LEU A 395 -25.82 -2.63 0.45
C LEU A 395 -25.01 -2.42 1.74
N TRP A 396 -25.63 -1.84 2.78
CA TRP A 396 -25.02 -1.70 4.10
C TRP A 396 -24.75 -3.05 4.77
N VAL A 397 -25.73 -3.96 4.74
CA VAL A 397 -25.54 -5.34 5.23
C VAL A 397 -24.42 -6.04 4.46
N ALA A 398 -24.33 -5.84 3.14
CA ALA A 398 -23.21 -6.35 2.35
C ALA A 398 -21.86 -5.76 2.79
N GLY A 399 -21.82 -4.48 3.20
CA GLY A 399 -20.64 -3.84 3.80
C GLY A 399 -20.22 -4.49 5.12
N LEU A 400 -21.18 -4.81 6.01
CA LEU A 400 -20.92 -5.54 7.26
C LEU A 400 -20.33 -6.93 6.98
N LEU A 401 -20.92 -7.68 6.05
CA LEU A 401 -20.42 -9.00 5.64
C LEU A 401 -19.02 -8.90 5.01
N PHE A 402 -18.75 -7.84 4.26
CA PHE A 402 -17.44 -7.63 3.66
C PHE A 402 -16.38 -7.28 4.70
N LEU A 403 -16.69 -6.46 5.71
CA LEU A 403 -15.80 -6.23 6.85
C LEU A 403 -15.52 -7.54 7.61
N ALA A 404 -16.54 -8.35 7.86
CA ALA A 404 -16.40 -9.65 8.50
C ALA A 404 -15.50 -10.60 7.68
N ALA A 405 -15.68 -10.65 6.36
CA ALA A 405 -14.84 -11.43 5.45
C ALA A 405 -13.37 -10.95 5.47
N ASN A 406 -13.12 -9.64 5.36
CA ASN A 406 -11.76 -9.09 5.42
C ASN A 406 -11.10 -9.41 6.78
N THR A 407 -11.83 -9.28 7.88
CA THR A 407 -11.33 -9.59 9.22
C THR A 407 -11.02 -11.09 9.38
N PHE A 408 -11.91 -11.97 8.92
CA PHE A 408 -11.69 -13.42 8.93
C PHE A 408 -10.46 -13.82 8.12
N VAL A 409 -10.30 -13.27 6.91
CA VAL A 409 -9.15 -13.54 6.05
C VAL A 409 -7.86 -13.04 6.70
N LEU A 410 -7.87 -11.82 7.27
CA LEU A 410 -6.72 -11.25 7.96
C LEU A 410 -6.29 -12.11 9.15
N ILE A 411 -7.24 -12.57 9.98
CA ILE A 411 -6.97 -13.46 11.12
C ILE A 411 -6.35 -14.78 10.64
N ASN A 412 -6.91 -15.40 9.60
CA ASN A 412 -6.35 -16.64 9.05
C ASN A 412 -4.94 -16.46 8.51
N ILE A 413 -4.66 -15.35 7.80
CA ILE A 413 -3.32 -15.03 7.33
C ILE A 413 -2.35 -14.88 8.51
N ILE A 414 -2.74 -14.14 9.55
CA ILE A 414 -1.91 -13.96 10.76
C ILE A 414 -1.63 -15.29 11.46
N GLN A 415 -2.65 -16.13 11.65
CA GLN A 415 -2.50 -17.43 12.31
C GLN A 415 -1.61 -18.41 11.52
N GLN A 416 -1.62 -18.31 10.19
CA GLN A 416 -0.83 -19.19 9.33
C GLN A 416 0.54 -18.59 8.95
N HIS A 417 0.82 -17.34 9.34
CA HIS A 417 2.10 -16.70 9.06
C HIS A 417 3.19 -17.23 10.00
N THR A 418 4.35 -17.56 9.44
CA THR A 418 5.54 -17.82 10.23
C THR A 418 6.35 -16.55 10.35
N TYR A 419 6.25 -15.94 11.53
CA TYR A 419 6.99 -14.74 11.89
C TYR A 419 8.48 -14.89 11.57
N SER A 420 9.02 -13.96 10.78
CA SER A 420 10.41 -13.98 10.36
C SER A 420 10.97 -12.57 10.33
N PRO A 421 11.64 -12.11 11.40
CA PRO A 421 12.24 -10.78 11.40
C PRO A 421 13.19 -10.62 10.21
N VAL A 422 13.24 -9.41 9.65
CA VAL A 422 14.03 -9.18 8.43
C VAL A 422 15.52 -9.18 8.74
N PHE A 423 15.90 -8.54 9.84
CA PHE A 423 17.28 -8.33 10.24
C PHE A 423 17.69 -9.31 11.35
N GLN A 424 18.95 -9.76 11.29
CA GLN A 424 19.57 -10.53 12.36
C GLN A 424 19.97 -9.59 13.50
N GLN A 425 19.70 -9.98 14.73
CA GLN A 425 20.17 -9.22 15.89
C GLN A 425 21.69 -9.30 15.97
N SER A 426 22.35 -8.15 16.06
CA SER A 426 23.79 -8.12 16.25
C SER A 426 24.17 -8.48 17.69
N SER A 427 25.02 -9.49 17.88
CA SER A 427 25.45 -9.91 19.22
C SER A 427 26.29 -8.81 19.90
N PRO A 428 26.03 -8.47 21.18
CA PRO A 428 26.78 -7.43 21.92
C PRO A 428 28.30 -7.68 22.03
N ALA A 429 28.76 -8.92 21.78
CA ALA A 429 30.17 -9.31 21.90
C ALA A 429 31.10 -8.65 20.86
N ALA A 430 30.58 -8.19 19.72
CA ALA A 430 31.39 -7.53 18.69
C ALA A 430 31.77 -6.08 19.04
N SER A 431 30.96 -5.39 19.85
CA SER A 431 31.21 -3.99 20.25
C SER A 431 32.38 -3.87 21.24
N LYS A 432 32.58 -4.87 22.11
CA LYS A 432 33.68 -4.86 23.09
C LYS A 432 35.08 -5.08 22.50
N LYS A 433 35.21 -5.55 21.26
CA LYS A 433 36.53 -5.72 20.61
C LYS A 433 37.09 -4.43 20.02
N HIS A 434 36.24 -3.46 19.66
CA HIS A 434 36.70 -2.20 19.09
C HIS A 434 37.06 -1.12 20.11
N VAL A 435 36.66 -1.26 21.38
CA VAL A 435 36.97 -0.29 22.45
C VAL A 435 38.30 -0.61 23.16
N LYS A 436 38.91 -1.77 22.92
CA LYS A 436 40.19 -2.17 23.55
C LYS A 436 41.44 -2.01 22.67
N GLN A 437 41.32 -1.35 21.51
CA GLN A 437 42.46 -1.09 20.61
C GLN A 437 42.52 0.38 20.14
N GLY A 438 41.99 1.31 20.95
CA GLY A 438 42.15 2.75 20.76
C GLY A 438 42.99 3.32 21.90
#